data_AF-A0A533SGN9-F1
#
_entry.id   AF-A0A533SGN9-F1
#
_cell.length_a   1.000
_cell.length_b   1.000
_cell.length_c   1.000
_cell.angle_alpha   90.00
_cell.angle_beta   90.00
_cell.angle_gamma   90.00
#
_symmetry.space_group_name_H-M   'P 1'
#
loop_
_entity.id
_entity.type
_entity.pdbx_description
1 polymer ?
#
loop_
_entity_poly.entity_id
_entity_poly.type
_entity_poly.pdbx_seq_one_letter_code
_entity_poly.pdbx_strand_id
1 'polypeptide(L)'
;MQKALPENIQAVSVGVMVPQNDFRGIVHSVFETALNLRVDGQPEVLLTVFTSNNTDLPQGIRLETGNEGYIKEMRASQRVECLDGVLRFAGVVTGLQLSGARRYASPAKRSTPSRHS
;
A
#
# COMPACT_ATOMS: atom_id res chain seq x y z
N MET A 1 -6.40 -20.33 -17.06
CA MET A 1 -7.45 -19.29 -17.21
C MET A 1 -7.06 -18.11 -16.32
N GLN A 2 -6.81 -16.93 -16.88
CA GLN A 2 -6.59 -15.73 -16.06
C GLN A 2 -7.95 -15.25 -15.56
N LYS A 3 -8.10 -15.18 -14.24
CA LYS A 3 -9.32 -14.66 -13.60
C LYS A 3 -9.35 -13.15 -13.84
N ALA A 4 -10.46 -12.62 -14.36
CA ALA A 4 -10.65 -11.17 -14.47
C ALA A 4 -10.50 -10.55 -13.07
N LEU A 5 -9.80 -9.42 -12.98
CA LEU A 5 -9.68 -8.69 -11.72
C LEU A 5 -11.06 -8.10 -11.35
N PRO A 6 -11.42 -8.09 -10.06
CA PRO A 6 -12.63 -7.40 -9.60
C PRO A 6 -12.53 -5.89 -9.86
N GLU A 7 -13.66 -5.18 -9.83
CA GLU A 7 -13.67 -3.71 -9.97
C GLU A 7 -12.73 -3.01 -8.98
N ASN A 8 -12.64 -3.56 -7.76
CA ASN A 8 -11.64 -3.17 -6.77
C ASN A 8 -11.00 -4.41 -6.14
N ILE A 9 -9.67 -4.35 -5.93
CA ILE A 9 -8.92 -5.30 -5.11
C ILE A 9 -8.92 -4.80 -3.66
N GLN A 10 -9.22 -5.67 -2.71
CA GLN A 10 -9.19 -5.33 -1.29
C GLN A 10 -7.76 -5.38 -0.75
N ALA A 11 -7.30 -4.32 -0.08
CA ALA A 11 -6.08 -4.36 0.71
C ALA A 11 -6.28 -5.25 1.95
N VAL A 12 -5.30 -6.10 2.22
CA VAL A 12 -5.26 -6.98 3.40
C VAL A 12 -4.93 -6.16 4.64
N SER A 13 -3.93 -5.29 4.54
CA SER A 13 -3.50 -4.42 5.63
C SER A 13 -2.95 -3.10 5.14
N VAL A 14 -3.06 -2.09 6.00
CA VAL A 14 -2.60 -0.73 5.75
C VAL A 14 -1.83 -0.24 6.98
N GLY A 15 -0.60 0.19 6.76
CA GLY A 15 0.29 0.67 7.80
C GLY A 15 -0.12 2.04 8.36
N VAL A 16 0.40 2.37 9.55
CA VAL A 16 0.11 3.63 10.26
C VAL A 16 0.55 4.90 9.53
N MET A 17 1.53 4.84 8.63
CA MET A 17 2.00 6.00 7.87
C MET A 17 1.18 6.25 6.59
N VAL A 18 0.29 5.33 6.21
CA VAL A 18 -0.59 5.53 5.06
C VAL A 18 -1.69 6.52 5.46
N PRO A 19 -1.85 7.65 4.74
CA PRO A 19 -2.84 8.67 5.08
C PRO A 19 -4.24 8.09 5.26
N GLN A 20 -4.95 8.59 6.26
CA GLN A 20 -6.35 8.19 6.52
C GLN A 20 -7.35 8.99 5.69
N ASN A 21 -6.97 10.20 5.30
CA ASN A 21 -7.77 11.08 4.45
C ASN A 21 -7.36 10.89 2.98
N ASP A 22 -8.13 11.50 2.10
CA ASP A 22 -7.82 11.59 0.68
C ASP A 22 -6.40 12.13 0.45
N PHE A 23 -5.72 11.54 -0.52
CA PHE A 23 -4.37 11.96 -0.90
C PHE A 23 -4.13 11.74 -2.38
N ARG A 24 -3.15 12.44 -2.93
CA ARG A 24 -2.71 12.32 -4.32
C ARG A 24 -1.22 12.10 -4.37
N GLY A 25 -0.73 11.64 -5.52
CA GLY A 25 0.69 11.43 -5.71
C GLY A 25 1.02 10.85 -7.07
N ILE A 26 2.20 10.23 -7.11
CA ILE A 26 2.69 9.51 -8.29
C ILE A 26 3.28 8.15 -7.90
N VAL A 27 3.23 7.21 -8.83
CA VAL A 27 4.05 6.00 -8.77
C VAL A 27 5.51 6.41 -8.94
N HIS A 28 6.31 6.21 -7.92
CA HIS A 28 7.73 6.52 -7.93
C HIS A 28 8.55 5.45 -8.64
N SER A 29 8.36 4.19 -8.25
CA SER A 29 9.13 3.05 -8.76
C SER A 29 8.26 1.80 -8.73
N VAL A 30 8.42 0.93 -9.73
CA VAL A 30 7.69 -0.34 -9.84
C VAL A 30 8.71 -1.49 -9.86
N PHE A 31 8.43 -2.51 -9.06
CA PHE A 31 9.20 -3.76 -8.96
C PHE A 31 8.28 -4.94 -9.31
N GLU A 32 8.82 -6.15 -9.25
CA GLU A 32 8.06 -7.36 -9.61
C GLU A 32 6.84 -7.61 -8.72
N THR A 33 6.98 -7.38 -7.41
CA THR A 33 5.96 -7.69 -6.39
C THR A 33 5.60 -6.49 -5.52
N ALA A 34 6.14 -5.30 -5.84
CA ALA A 34 5.93 -4.08 -5.08
C ALA A 34 5.99 -2.85 -5.98
N LEU A 35 5.42 -1.75 -5.52
CA LEU A 35 5.65 -0.41 -6.06
C LEU A 35 5.72 0.59 -4.92
N ASN A 36 6.40 1.70 -5.16
CA ASN A 36 6.45 2.83 -4.24
C ASN A 36 5.65 4.00 -4.80
N LEU A 37 4.94 4.68 -3.93
CA LEU A 37 4.19 5.89 -4.19
C LEU A 37 4.89 7.05 -3.50
N ARG A 38 4.98 8.18 -4.19
CA ARG A 38 5.31 9.47 -3.57
C ARG A 38 4.04 10.27 -3.41
N VAL A 39 3.74 10.69 -2.18
CA VAL A 39 2.54 11.47 -1.85
C VAL A 39 2.81 12.95 -2.05
N ASP A 40 1.86 13.66 -2.64
CA ASP A 40 1.92 15.11 -2.83
C ASP A 40 2.02 15.82 -1.46
N GLY A 41 2.94 16.78 -1.34
CA GLY A 41 3.21 17.48 -0.08
C GLY A 41 4.05 16.69 0.94
N GLN A 42 4.41 15.43 0.65
CA GLN A 42 5.28 14.60 1.51
C GLN A 42 6.39 13.91 0.68
N PRO A 43 7.32 14.68 0.05
CA PRO A 43 8.28 14.13 -0.92
C PRO A 43 9.26 13.12 -0.32
N GLU A 44 9.54 13.21 0.98
CA GLU A 44 10.46 12.32 1.71
C GLU A 44 9.81 10.99 2.12
N VAL A 45 8.48 10.88 2.05
CA VAL A 45 7.75 9.69 2.48
C VAL A 45 7.34 8.87 1.27
N LEU A 46 7.82 7.63 1.20
CA LEU A 46 7.37 6.64 0.23
C LEU A 46 6.41 5.66 0.88
N LEU A 47 5.21 5.53 0.30
CA LEU A 47 4.30 4.43 0.63
C LEU A 47 4.62 3.25 -0.27
N THR A 48 4.55 2.04 0.25
CA THR A 48 4.86 0.83 -0.53
C THR A 48 3.60 -0.01 -0.68
N VAL A 49 3.12 -0.21 -1.91
CA VAL A 49 2.11 -1.23 -2.21
C VAL A 49 2.83 -2.52 -2.55
N PHE A 50 2.50 -3.63 -1.90
CA PHE A 50 3.23 -4.88 -2.11
C PHE A 50 2.36 -6.13 -1.94
N THR A 51 2.81 -7.19 -2.60
CA THR A 51 2.32 -8.57 -2.44
C THR A 51 3.40 -9.35 -1.69
N SER A 52 3.14 -9.74 -0.44
CA SER A 52 4.09 -10.56 0.32
C SER A 52 3.40 -11.25 1.49
N ASN A 53 3.79 -12.49 1.75
CA ASN A 53 3.45 -13.20 2.98
C ASN A 53 4.22 -12.68 4.21
N ASN A 54 5.18 -11.76 4.02
CA ASN A 54 5.99 -11.19 5.09
C ASN A 54 5.21 -10.18 5.95
N THR A 55 5.90 -9.69 6.99
CA THR A 55 5.40 -8.74 7.99
C THR A 55 4.91 -7.43 7.37
N ASP A 56 3.85 -6.88 7.95
CA ASP A 56 3.34 -5.55 7.60
C ASP A 56 4.41 -4.46 7.80
N LEU A 57 4.35 -3.41 6.97
CA LEU A 57 5.22 -2.24 7.05
C LEU A 57 4.42 -1.01 7.52
N PRO A 58 5.00 -0.10 8.32
CA PRO A 58 4.35 1.15 8.72
C PRO A 58 3.89 1.99 7.52
N GLN A 59 4.68 2.03 6.46
CA GLN A 59 4.38 2.70 5.19
C GLN A 59 3.72 1.79 4.14
N GLY A 60 3.32 0.59 4.55
CA GLY A 60 2.89 -0.47 3.67
C GLY A 60 1.39 -0.49 3.38
N ILE A 61 1.02 -0.80 2.15
CA ILE A 61 -0.31 -1.24 1.74
C ILE A 61 -0.15 -2.65 1.19
N ARG A 62 -0.64 -3.65 1.91
CA ARG A 62 -0.44 -5.06 1.55
C ARG A 62 -1.63 -5.61 0.79
N LEU A 63 -1.35 -6.29 -0.31
CA LEU A 63 -2.30 -7.07 -1.10
C LEU A 63 -2.14 -8.55 -0.77
N GLU A 64 -3.18 -9.34 -1.06
CA GLU A 64 -3.09 -10.80 -1.03
C GLU A 64 -2.05 -11.28 -2.06
N THR A 65 -1.25 -12.29 -1.70
CA THR A 65 -0.37 -12.98 -2.66
C THR A 65 -1.18 -13.56 -3.82
N GLY A 66 -0.67 -13.44 -5.05
CA GLY A 66 -1.42 -13.75 -6.28
C GLY A 66 -1.97 -12.51 -6.99
N ASN A 67 -1.88 -11.31 -6.39
CA ASN A 67 -2.22 -10.04 -7.04
C ASN A 67 -1.01 -9.33 -7.68
N GLU A 68 0.09 -10.03 -7.95
CA GLU A 68 1.29 -9.45 -8.58
C GLU A 68 0.95 -8.88 -9.98
N GLY A 69 -0.03 -9.48 -10.66
CA GLY A 69 -0.55 -8.98 -11.94
C GLY A 69 -1.02 -7.53 -11.86
N TYR A 70 -1.70 -7.15 -10.78
CA TYR A 70 -2.15 -5.77 -10.56
C TYR A 70 -0.99 -4.78 -10.42
N ILE A 71 0.09 -5.18 -9.71
CA ILE A 71 1.29 -4.35 -9.59
C ILE A 71 1.98 -4.18 -10.94
N LYS A 72 2.01 -5.23 -11.77
CA LYS A 72 2.61 -5.22 -13.11
C LYS A 72 1.87 -4.36 -14.12
N GLU A 73 0.62 -3.97 -13.86
CA GLU A 73 -0.12 -3.00 -14.68
C GLU A 73 0.38 -1.56 -14.47
N MET A 74 1.07 -1.29 -13.35
CA MET A 74 1.49 0.07 -12.98
C MET A 74 2.78 0.49 -13.69
N ARG A 75 2.94 1.80 -13.87
CA ARG A 75 4.11 2.42 -14.49
C ARG A 75 4.64 3.55 -13.63
N ALA A 76 5.95 3.77 -13.67
CA ALA A 76 6.55 4.93 -13.01
C ALA A 76 5.96 6.24 -13.59
N SER A 77 5.89 7.27 -12.74
CA SER A 77 5.31 8.59 -13.03
C SER A 77 3.79 8.59 -13.27
N GLN A 78 3.11 7.44 -13.18
CA GLN A 78 1.66 7.37 -13.26
C GLN A 78 1.04 8.09 -12.08
N ARG A 79 0.02 8.91 -12.35
CA ARG A 79 -0.72 9.63 -11.28
C ARG A 79 -1.51 8.63 -10.44
N VAL A 80 -1.57 8.90 -9.15
CA VAL A 80 -2.39 8.14 -8.21
C VAL A 80 -3.25 9.09 -7.38
N GLU A 81 -4.48 8.68 -7.10
CA GLU A 81 -5.38 9.36 -6.17
C GLU A 81 -6.05 8.35 -5.25
N CYS A 82 -6.11 8.67 -3.96
CA CYS A 82 -6.93 7.96 -2.99
C CYS A 82 -8.10 8.87 -2.65
N LEU A 83 -9.30 8.45 -3.03
CA LEU A 83 -10.56 9.16 -2.75
C LEU A 83 -11.53 8.17 -2.12
N ASP A 84 -12.17 8.56 -1.02
CA ASP A 84 -13.15 7.73 -0.29
C ASP A 84 -12.60 6.32 0.05
N GLY A 85 -11.32 6.27 0.38
CA GLY A 85 -10.62 5.02 0.73
C GLY A 85 -10.34 4.08 -0.44
N VAL A 86 -10.45 4.53 -1.71
CA VAL A 86 -10.05 3.77 -2.90
C VAL A 86 -8.84 4.44 -3.56
N LEU A 87 -7.73 3.72 -3.65
CA LEU A 87 -6.54 4.13 -4.38
C LEU A 87 -6.67 3.75 -5.86
N ARG A 88 -6.70 4.75 -6.74
CA ARG A 88 -6.82 4.61 -8.19
C ARG A 88 -5.56 5.08 -8.90
N PHE A 89 -5.15 4.33 -9.91
CA PHE A 89 -3.99 4.63 -10.74
C PHE A 89 -4.46 5.05 -12.12
N ALA A 90 -3.93 6.16 -12.64
CA ALA A 90 -4.39 6.73 -13.90
C ALA A 90 -4.21 5.75 -15.07
N GLY A 91 -5.29 5.36 -15.75
CA GLY A 91 -5.24 4.40 -16.86
C GLY A 91 -5.35 2.93 -16.45
N VAL A 92 -5.58 2.64 -15.16
CA VAL A 92 -5.93 1.30 -14.66
C VAL A 92 -7.38 1.32 -14.18
N VAL A 93 -8.17 0.35 -14.66
CA VAL A 93 -9.61 0.27 -14.35
C VAL A 93 -9.84 -0.16 -12.91
N THR A 94 -9.08 -1.17 -12.48
CA THR A 94 -9.19 -1.76 -11.15
C THR A 94 -8.69 -0.80 -10.08
N GLY A 95 -9.51 -0.51 -9.07
CA GLY A 95 -9.09 0.26 -7.89
C GLY A 95 -8.49 -0.63 -6.79
N LEU A 96 -7.82 -0.02 -5.83
CA LEU A 96 -7.35 -0.68 -4.61
C LEU A 96 -8.11 -0.12 -3.39
N GLN A 97 -9.03 -0.91 -2.84
CA GLN A 97 -9.83 -0.56 -1.66
C GLN A 97 -8.96 -0.63 -0.40
N LEU A 98 -8.76 0.51 0.26
CA LEU A 98 -8.04 0.65 1.53
C LEU A 98 -8.96 0.61 2.73
N SER A 99 -10.20 1.08 2.59
CA SER A 99 -11.19 1.00 3.67
C SER A 99 -11.47 -0.47 4.02
N GLY A 100 -11.65 -0.76 5.31
CA GLY A 100 -11.88 -2.13 5.81
C GLY A 100 -10.62 -2.99 5.93
N ALA A 101 -9.47 -2.55 5.42
CA ALA A 101 -8.20 -3.24 5.61
C ALA A 101 -7.73 -3.19 7.07
N ARG A 102 -7.06 -4.24 7.54
CA ARG A 102 -6.50 -4.28 8.91
C ARG A 102 -5.45 -3.18 9.07
N ARG A 103 -5.58 -2.33 10.08
CA ARG A 103 -4.56 -1.32 10.39
C ARG A 103 -3.39 -1.95 11.15
N TYR A 104 -2.18 -1.73 10.64
CA TYR A 104 -0.95 -2.16 11.29
C TYR A 104 -0.25 -0.97 11.93
N ALA A 105 -0.33 -0.90 13.26
CA ALA A 105 0.62 -0.14 14.07
C ALA A 105 1.77 -1.10 14.39
N SER A 106 3.02 -0.66 14.18
CA SER A 106 4.20 -1.43 14.59
C SER A 106 3.99 -2.01 15.99
N PRO A 107 4.37 -3.26 16.25
CA PRO A 107 4.37 -3.77 17.61
C PRO A 107 5.19 -2.80 18.46
N ALA A 108 4.57 -2.23 19.49
CA ALA A 108 5.25 -1.36 20.44
C ALA A 108 6.57 -2.04 20.84
N LYS A 109 7.69 -1.30 20.82
CA LYS A 109 8.96 -1.80 21.35
C LYS A 109 8.65 -2.37 22.72
N ARG A 110 8.75 -3.70 22.90
CA ARG A 110 8.68 -4.31 24.23
C ARG A 110 9.75 -3.62 25.06
N SER A 111 9.34 -2.83 26.04
CA SER A 111 10.23 -2.31 27.05
C SER A 111 10.85 -3.51 27.75
N THR A 112 12.14 -3.74 27.51
CA THR A 112 12.93 -4.63 28.35
C THR A 112 12.84 -4.10 29.78
N PRO A 113 12.33 -4.88 30.75
CA PRO A 113 12.40 -4.45 32.14
C PRO A 113 13.88 -4.39 32.52
N SER A 114 14.37 -3.19 32.85
CA SER A 114 15.69 -2.99 33.43
C SER A 114 15.73 -3.76 34.74
N ARG A 115 16.39 -4.93 34.75
CA ARG A 115 16.79 -5.59 36.00
C ARG A 115 17.96 -4.80 36.56
N HIS A 116 17.66 -3.88 37.46
CA HIS A 116 18.66 -3.39 38.40
C HIS A 116 18.94 -4.52 39.40
N SER A 117 20.20 -4.96 39.42
CA SER A 117 20.78 -5.79 40.49
C SER A 117 21.33 -4.89 41.57
#